data_AF-A0A661TGJ3-F1
#
_entry.id   AF-A0A661TGJ3-F1
#
_cell.length_a   1.000
_cell.length_b   1.000
_cell.length_c   1.000
_cell.angle_alpha   90.00
_cell.angle_beta   90.00
_cell.angle_gamma   90.00
#
_symmetry.space_group_name_H-M   'P 1'
#
loop_
_entity.id
_entity.type
_entity.pdbx_description
1 polymer ?
#
loop_
_entity_poly.entity_id
_entity_poly.type
_entity_poly.pdbx_seq_one_letter_code
_entity_poly.pdbx_strand_id
1 'polypeptide(L)'
;MRKRFAVVVFMCCTIAWLSLSLSVIGSDNEHYRYLQRIDSEHADVDWLLEKDERTRLVYRKNSPQNSELSVTTIDKGYATVSWELSVPDEHTEVKAVRRGNAIHLVGTVNGRPVDKLFKIDSAPWFQAMSVCLRAMVFSNASKMEFWILRPDTLKPHKLIAEKQGVDTMPVLGEPAEVQQITISPPGMLAPFWSATYWFKKEDGVFVKYEGPHGPPGSPMVMVNLVGVM
;
A
#
# COMPACT_ATOMS: atom_id res chain seq x y z
N MET A 1 42.01 -57.22 56.22
CA MET A 1 43.01 -56.12 56.26
C MET A 1 43.02 -55.39 54.93
N ARG A 2 42.70 -54.09 54.96
CA ARG A 2 43.07 -53.00 54.03
C ARG A 2 43.35 -53.29 52.52
N LYS A 3 42.53 -52.60 51.70
CA LYS A 3 42.89 -51.80 50.48
C LYS A 3 43.20 -52.61 49.20
N ARG A 4 42.78 -52.27 47.97
CA ARG A 4 42.34 -51.02 47.32
C ARG A 4 41.32 -51.34 46.20
N PHE A 5 40.23 -50.57 46.12
CA PHE A 5 39.39 -50.48 44.92
C PHE A 5 40.04 -49.47 43.96
N ALA A 6 40.25 -49.86 42.71
CA ALA A 6 40.54 -48.95 41.61
C ALA A 6 39.21 -48.63 40.92
N VAL A 7 38.73 -47.39 41.08
CA VAL A 7 37.62 -46.84 40.31
C VAL A 7 38.23 -46.17 39.09
N VAL A 8 37.96 -46.73 37.90
CA VAL A 8 38.22 -46.06 36.63
C VAL A 8 37.11 -45.03 36.45
N VAL A 9 37.45 -43.75 36.58
CA VAL A 9 36.54 -42.63 36.28
C VAL A 9 36.58 -42.41 34.78
N PHE A 10 35.51 -42.82 34.08
CA PHE A 10 35.27 -42.41 32.70
C PHE A 10 34.74 -40.97 32.71
N MET A 11 35.57 -40.06 32.21
CA MET A 11 35.27 -38.66 32.00
C MET A 11 34.32 -38.53 30.80
N CYS A 12 33.03 -38.37 31.05
CA CYS A 12 32.04 -38.07 30.03
C CYS A 12 32.02 -36.55 29.80
N CYS A 13 32.69 -36.07 28.75
CA CYS A 13 32.56 -34.71 28.25
C CYS A 13 31.14 -34.49 27.70
N THR A 14 30.27 -33.82 28.46
CA THR A 14 29.02 -33.28 27.93
C THR A 14 29.33 -32.03 27.11
N ILE A 15 29.47 -32.18 25.80
CA ILE A 15 29.47 -31.06 24.86
C ILE A 15 28.02 -30.57 24.78
N ALA A 16 27.71 -29.47 25.45
CA ALA A 16 26.44 -28.78 25.31
C ALA A 16 26.38 -28.17 23.91
N TRP A 17 25.61 -28.80 23.01
CA TRP A 17 25.27 -28.25 21.71
C TRP A 17 24.29 -27.10 21.92
N LEU A 18 24.81 -25.88 22.03
CA LEU A 18 24.01 -24.67 21.94
C LEU A 18 23.62 -24.49 20.47
N SER A 19 22.48 -25.05 20.06
CA SER A 19 21.88 -24.73 18.78
C SER A 19 21.40 -23.28 18.83
N LEU A 20 22.23 -22.34 18.35
CA LEU A 20 21.72 -21.05 17.90
C LEU A 20 20.78 -21.34 16.72
N SER A 21 19.49 -21.45 17.01
CA SER A 21 18.48 -21.23 15.99
C SER A 21 18.59 -19.75 15.59
N LEU A 22 19.30 -19.47 14.50
CA LEU A 22 19.02 -18.26 13.73
C LEU A 22 17.57 -18.40 13.29
N SER A 23 16.66 -17.75 14.03
CA SER A 23 15.38 -17.38 13.46
C SER A 23 15.71 -16.53 12.25
N VAL A 24 15.51 -17.10 11.06
CA VAL A 24 15.34 -16.31 9.85
C VAL A 24 14.15 -15.42 10.18
N ILE A 25 14.40 -14.13 10.42
CA ILE A 25 13.34 -13.13 10.42
C ILE A 25 12.87 -13.11 8.96
N GLY A 26 11.88 -13.96 8.65
CA GLY A 26 11.22 -13.93 7.36
C GLY A 26 10.63 -12.54 7.21
N SER A 27 11.08 -11.79 6.22
CA SER A 27 10.38 -10.57 5.83
C SER A 27 9.00 -10.99 5.35
N ASP A 28 7.94 -10.64 6.08
CA ASP A 28 6.53 -10.88 5.73
C ASP A 28 6.09 -9.94 4.59
N ASN A 29 6.89 -9.91 3.53
CA ASN A 29 6.66 -9.06 2.39
C ASN A 29 5.52 -9.67 1.56
N GLU A 30 4.58 -8.83 1.16
CA GLU A 30 3.53 -9.24 0.23
C GLU A 30 3.91 -8.78 -1.18
N HIS A 31 3.87 -9.67 -2.16
CA HIS A 31 4.18 -9.33 -3.56
C HIS A 31 3.00 -9.67 -4.45
N TYR A 32 2.45 -8.65 -5.12
CA TYR A 32 1.26 -8.76 -5.94
C TYR A 32 1.49 -8.22 -7.34
N ARG A 33 0.83 -8.86 -8.31
CA ARG A 33 0.72 -8.39 -9.69
C ARG A 33 -0.69 -7.94 -9.99
N TYR A 34 -0.78 -6.79 -10.61
CA TYR A 34 -2.03 -6.19 -11.03
C TYR A 34 -2.00 -5.88 -12.53
N LEU A 35 -3.16 -6.02 -13.15
CA LEU A 35 -3.39 -5.55 -14.51
C LEU A 35 -4.23 -4.28 -14.46
N GLN A 36 -3.63 -3.16 -14.88
CA GLN A 36 -4.33 -1.90 -15.06
C GLN A 36 -4.83 -1.80 -16.50
N ARG A 37 -6.07 -1.36 -16.69
CA ARG A 37 -6.70 -1.12 -17.99
C ARG A 37 -7.30 0.27 -18.03
N ILE A 38 -7.05 0.99 -19.11
CA ILE A 38 -7.67 2.27 -19.45
C ILE A 38 -8.11 2.14 -20.90
N ASP A 39 -9.41 2.08 -21.14
CA ASP A 39 -9.98 1.72 -22.44
C ASP A 39 -9.37 0.42 -23.02
N SER A 40 -8.67 0.48 -24.16
CA SER A 40 -7.98 -0.64 -24.81
C SER A 40 -6.53 -0.83 -24.36
N GLU A 41 -5.97 0.13 -23.63
CA GLU A 41 -4.60 0.08 -23.14
C GLU A 41 -4.51 -0.73 -21.85
N HIS A 42 -3.39 -1.42 -21.67
CA HIS A 42 -3.09 -2.19 -20.48
C HIS A 42 -1.65 -1.95 -20.01
N ALA A 43 -1.46 -2.02 -18.70
CA ALA A 43 -0.16 -1.94 -18.07
C ALA A 43 -0.07 -2.99 -16.95
N ASP A 44 1.08 -3.65 -16.88
CA ASP A 44 1.44 -4.50 -15.76
C ASP A 44 1.95 -3.64 -14.60
N VAL A 45 1.48 -3.96 -13.41
CA VAL A 45 1.77 -3.23 -12.19
C VAL A 45 2.21 -4.20 -11.12
N ASP A 46 3.43 -4.01 -10.61
CA ASP A 46 4.04 -4.82 -9.55
C ASP A 46 4.04 -4.06 -8.23
N TRP A 47 3.49 -4.70 -7.19
CA TRP A 47 3.43 -4.14 -5.83
C TRP A 47 4.18 -5.01 -4.85
N LEU A 48 5.21 -4.44 -4.23
CA LEU A 48 5.91 -5.05 -3.11
C LEU A 48 5.57 -4.28 -1.84
N LEU A 49 4.85 -4.93 -0.92
CA LEU A 49 4.58 -4.41 0.41
C LEU A 49 5.63 -4.96 1.37
N GLU A 50 6.62 -4.15 1.69
CA GLU A 50 7.68 -4.49 2.65
C GLU A 50 7.16 -4.23 4.07
N LYS A 51 7.24 -5.23 4.95
CA LYS A 51 6.77 -5.14 6.34
C LYS A 51 7.93 -5.30 7.33
N ASP A 52 8.93 -4.44 7.20
CA ASP A 52 10.08 -4.39 8.10
C ASP A 52 9.80 -3.49 9.33
N GLU A 53 10.70 -2.59 9.68
CA GLU A 53 10.49 -1.57 10.72
C GLU A 53 9.32 -0.62 10.38
N ARG A 54 9.05 -0.38 9.10
CA ARG A 54 7.92 0.43 8.62
C ARG A 54 7.32 -0.18 7.36
N THR A 55 5.99 -0.26 7.32
CA THR A 55 5.30 -0.70 6.11
C THR A 55 5.63 0.21 4.93
N ARG A 56 6.18 -0.34 3.85
CA ARG A 56 6.51 0.39 2.62
C ARG A 56 5.89 -0.29 1.43
N LEU A 57 5.03 0.42 0.70
CA LEU A 57 4.54 -0.03 -0.60
C LEU A 57 5.47 0.51 -1.68
N VAL A 58 6.11 -0.40 -2.41
CA VAL A 58 6.82 -0.10 -3.66
C VAL A 58 5.90 -0.46 -4.82
N TYR A 59 5.41 0.57 -5.49
CA TYR A 59 4.61 0.50 -6.71
C TYR A 59 5.53 0.66 -7.92
N ARG A 60 5.48 -0.30 -8.85
CA ARG A 60 6.14 -0.19 -10.15
C ARG A 60 5.11 -0.40 -11.24
N LYS A 61 5.05 0.53 -12.18
CA LYS A 61 4.30 0.38 -13.41
C LYS A 61 5.27 0.47 -14.57
N ASN A 62 5.30 -0.59 -15.37
CA ASN A 62 6.08 -0.64 -16.59
C ASN A 62 5.09 -0.68 -17.75
N SER A 63 4.99 0.42 -18.47
CA SER A 63 4.24 0.52 -19.73
C SER A 63 5.21 0.93 -20.84
N PRO A 64 4.97 0.55 -22.11
CA PRO A 64 5.78 1.01 -23.23
C PRO A 64 5.85 2.54 -23.36
N GLN A 65 4.85 3.25 -22.84
CA GLN A 65 4.72 4.70 -22.96
C GLN A 65 5.33 5.47 -21.78
N ASN A 66 5.34 4.89 -20.58
CA ASN A 66 5.85 5.57 -19.39
C ASN A 66 6.19 4.55 -18.29
N SER A 67 7.32 4.77 -17.60
CA SER A 67 7.68 4.05 -16.38
C SER A 67 7.40 4.90 -15.14
N GLU A 68 6.74 4.30 -14.15
CA GLU A 68 6.43 4.95 -12.89
C GLU A 68 6.93 4.10 -11.71
N LEU A 69 7.69 4.72 -10.82
CA LEU A 69 8.07 4.17 -9.54
C LEU A 69 7.52 5.06 -8.43
N SER A 70 6.76 4.47 -7.51
CA SER A 70 6.23 5.15 -6.34
C SER A 70 6.54 4.36 -5.08
N VAL A 71 6.99 5.04 -4.04
CA VAL A 71 7.29 4.43 -2.74
C VAL A 71 6.49 5.16 -1.67
N THR A 72 5.58 4.45 -1.02
CA THR A 72 4.74 5.00 0.05
C THR A 72 5.11 4.36 1.38
N THR A 73 5.56 5.15 2.34
CA THR A 73 5.80 4.71 3.72
C THR A 73 4.55 4.95 4.55
N ILE A 74 4.10 3.92 5.26
CA ILE A 74 2.80 3.84 5.90
C ILE A 74 3.00 3.50 7.38
N ASP A 75 2.26 4.17 8.26
CA ASP A 75 2.28 3.87 9.69
C ASP A 75 1.35 2.70 10.08
N LYS A 76 1.34 2.34 11.36
CA LYS A 76 0.51 1.24 11.87
C LYS A 76 -0.99 1.49 11.79
N GLY A 77 -1.42 2.76 11.63
CA GLY A 77 -2.79 3.16 11.39
C GLY A 77 -3.15 3.24 9.91
N TYR A 78 -2.27 2.74 9.04
CA TYR A 78 -2.38 2.80 7.58
C TYR A 78 -2.29 4.21 6.98
N ALA A 79 -1.89 5.23 7.75
CA ALA A 79 -1.70 6.58 7.23
C ALA A 79 -0.33 6.72 6.55
N THR A 80 -0.30 7.46 5.45
CA THR A 80 0.93 7.80 4.74
C THR A 80 1.77 8.77 5.59
N VAL A 81 3.01 8.39 5.83
CA VAL A 81 4.04 9.22 6.50
C VAL A 81 4.84 9.99 5.45
N SER A 82 5.23 9.30 4.37
CA SER A 82 5.93 9.90 3.24
C SER A 82 5.62 9.15 1.96
N TRP A 83 5.75 9.86 0.86
CA TRP A 83 5.56 9.34 -0.49
C TRP A 83 6.64 9.90 -1.41
N GLU A 84 7.19 9.04 -2.26
CA GLU A 84 8.15 9.39 -3.29
C GLU A 84 7.62 8.91 -4.63
N LEU A 85 7.78 9.71 -5.67
CA LEU A 85 7.35 9.42 -7.04
C LEU A 85 8.47 9.77 -8.01
N SER A 86 8.77 8.85 -8.92
CA SER A 86 9.67 9.06 -10.06
C SER A 86 8.96 8.63 -11.33
N VAL A 87 8.89 9.57 -12.27
CA VAL A 87 8.37 9.39 -13.63
C VAL A 87 9.41 9.99 -14.58
N PRO A 88 10.46 9.22 -14.94
CA PRO A 88 11.61 9.75 -15.67
C PRO A 88 11.26 10.38 -17.02
N ASP A 89 10.33 9.76 -17.75
CA ASP A 89 9.88 10.20 -19.08
C ASP A 89 9.17 11.57 -19.03
N GLU A 90 8.62 11.93 -17.86
CA GLU A 90 8.01 13.24 -17.60
C GLU A 90 8.93 14.20 -16.84
N HIS A 91 10.21 13.85 -16.65
CA HIS A 91 11.16 14.62 -15.83
C HIS A 91 10.59 15.02 -14.47
N THR A 92 9.87 14.08 -13.83
CA THR A 92 9.21 14.29 -12.55
C THR A 92 9.81 13.37 -11.50
N GLU A 93 10.30 13.97 -10.42
CA GLU A 93 10.84 13.28 -9.25
C GLU A 93 10.47 14.10 -8.02
N VAL A 94 9.57 13.59 -7.18
CA VAL A 94 9.05 14.33 -6.03
C VAL A 94 9.03 13.48 -4.77
N LYS A 95 9.16 14.18 -3.63
CA LYS A 95 9.00 13.61 -2.30
C LYS A 95 8.02 14.47 -1.50
N ALA A 96 7.02 13.81 -0.91
CA ALA A 96 6.08 14.41 0.01
C ALA A 96 6.23 13.79 1.41
N VAL A 97 6.20 14.61 2.45
CA VAL A 97 6.28 14.16 3.85
C VAL A 97 5.21 14.84 4.70
N ARG A 98 4.51 14.05 5.50
CA ARG A 98 3.54 14.54 6.49
C ARG A 98 4.28 15.24 7.65
N ARG A 99 3.86 16.46 7.99
CA ARG A 99 4.38 17.23 9.15
C ARG A 99 3.22 17.84 9.93
N GLY A 100 2.76 17.17 10.98
CA GLY A 100 1.56 17.60 11.72
C GLY A 100 0.38 17.77 10.76
N ASN A 101 -0.25 18.94 10.76
CA ASN A 101 -1.34 19.32 9.85
C ASN A 101 -0.87 19.92 8.52
N ALA A 102 0.28 19.48 8.00
CA ALA A 102 0.77 19.88 6.69
C ALA A 102 1.38 18.72 5.91
N ILE A 103 1.49 18.88 4.59
CA ILE A 103 2.28 18.01 3.70
C ILE A 103 3.31 18.90 3.01
N HIS A 104 4.59 18.56 3.17
CA HIS A 104 5.70 19.24 2.50
C HIS A 104 6.11 18.44 1.27
N LEU A 105 5.92 19.02 0.09
CA LEU A 105 6.28 18.46 -1.21
C LEU A 105 7.51 19.19 -1.77
N VAL A 106 8.55 18.44 -2.11
CA VAL A 106 9.78 18.96 -2.73
C VAL A 106 10.20 18.08 -3.91
N GLY A 107 10.99 18.64 -4.83
CA GLY A 107 11.58 17.91 -5.95
C GLY A 107 11.43 18.66 -7.27
N THR A 108 11.11 17.93 -8.33
CA THR A 108 10.99 18.42 -9.70
C THR A 108 9.72 17.87 -10.35
N VAL A 109 8.97 18.72 -11.06
CA VAL A 109 7.79 18.33 -11.84
C VAL A 109 7.95 18.90 -13.25
N ASN A 110 7.94 18.04 -14.28
CA ASN A 110 8.18 18.45 -15.67
C ASN A 110 9.46 19.29 -15.82
N GLY A 111 10.54 18.86 -15.16
CA GLY A 111 11.83 19.55 -15.15
C GLY A 111 11.89 20.85 -14.33
N ARG A 112 10.80 21.25 -13.67
CA ARG A 112 10.75 22.49 -12.87
C ARG A 112 10.81 22.19 -11.38
N PRO A 113 11.65 22.89 -10.60
CA PRO A 113 11.73 22.66 -9.16
C PRO A 113 10.42 23.04 -8.47
N VAL A 114 10.07 22.26 -7.45
CA VAL A 114 8.92 22.49 -6.59
C VAL A 114 9.36 22.42 -5.13
N ASP A 115 8.87 23.37 -4.33
CA ASP A 115 8.90 23.34 -2.87
C ASP A 115 7.58 23.96 -2.39
N LYS A 116 6.70 23.14 -1.84
CA LYS A 116 5.35 23.53 -1.43
C LYS A 116 5.02 22.93 -0.08
N LEU A 117 4.59 23.78 0.84
CA LEU A 117 4.00 23.35 2.11
C LEU A 117 2.48 23.56 2.04
N PHE A 118 1.75 22.45 1.96
CA PHE A 118 0.29 22.48 1.94
C PHE A 118 -0.27 22.30 3.35
N LYS A 119 -1.11 23.24 3.78
CA LYS A 119 -1.88 23.10 5.02
C LYS A 119 -3.06 22.17 4.77
N ILE A 120 -3.25 21.19 5.64
CA ILE A 120 -4.42 20.32 5.70
C ILE A 120 -4.88 20.22 7.17
N ASP A 121 -5.87 19.40 7.48
CA ASP A 121 -6.30 19.17 8.88
C ASP A 121 -5.70 17.87 9.43
N SER A 122 -6.27 17.34 10.52
CA SER A 122 -5.80 16.14 11.20
C SER A 122 -6.27 14.82 10.56
N ALA A 123 -7.11 14.87 9.53
CA ALA A 123 -7.49 13.65 8.81
C ALA A 123 -6.24 12.96 8.22
N PRO A 124 -6.23 11.62 8.11
CA PRO A 124 -5.08 10.90 7.60
C PRO A 124 -4.84 11.24 6.13
N TRP A 125 -3.58 11.14 5.70
CA TRP A 125 -3.22 11.21 4.28
C TRP A 125 -3.07 9.78 3.76
N PHE A 126 -3.81 9.41 2.72
CA PHE A 126 -3.80 8.08 2.12
C PHE A 126 -3.35 8.14 0.66
N GLN A 127 -2.04 8.17 0.42
CA GLN A 127 -1.52 8.26 -0.95
C GLN A 127 -1.66 6.92 -1.71
N ALA A 128 -1.30 5.82 -1.06
CA ALA A 128 -1.46 4.47 -1.58
C ALA A 128 -2.79 3.87 -1.12
N MET A 129 -3.91 4.31 -1.70
CA MET A 129 -5.26 3.91 -1.27
C MET A 129 -5.47 2.39 -1.21
N SER A 130 -4.75 1.65 -2.05
CA SER A 130 -4.77 0.19 -2.08
C SER A 130 -4.17 -0.52 -0.87
N VAL A 131 -3.46 0.19 -0.02
CA VAL A 131 -3.01 -0.30 1.30
C VAL A 131 -3.66 0.53 2.39
N CYS A 132 -3.72 1.85 2.22
CA CYS A 132 -4.24 2.76 3.22
C CYS A 132 -5.71 2.49 3.60
N LEU A 133 -6.56 2.09 2.65
CA LEU A 133 -7.96 1.76 2.92
C LEU A 133 -8.15 0.45 3.70
N ARG A 134 -7.09 -0.33 3.97
CA ARG A 134 -7.17 -1.44 4.96
C ARG A 134 -7.63 -0.95 6.34
N ALA A 135 -7.33 0.30 6.71
CA ALA A 135 -7.89 0.93 7.92
C ALA A 135 -9.42 0.91 7.95
N MET A 136 -10.06 1.10 6.79
CA MET A 136 -11.50 0.96 6.68
C MET A 136 -11.89 -0.50 6.81
N VAL A 137 -11.31 -1.41 6.02
CA VAL A 137 -11.64 -2.85 6.03
C VAL A 137 -11.66 -3.42 7.46
N PHE A 138 -10.61 -3.17 8.24
CA PHE A 138 -10.44 -3.74 9.57
C PHE A 138 -11.09 -2.97 10.73
N SER A 139 -11.65 -1.78 10.48
CA SER A 139 -12.39 -1.03 11.49
C SER A 139 -13.90 -1.24 11.39
N ASN A 140 -14.63 -0.88 12.44
CA ASN A 140 -16.10 -0.84 12.40
C ASN A 140 -16.63 0.47 11.80
N ALA A 141 -15.77 1.39 11.35
CA ALA A 141 -16.18 2.65 10.75
C ALA A 141 -16.85 2.40 9.39
N SER A 142 -18.05 2.94 9.20
CA SER A 142 -18.72 2.94 7.90
C SER A 142 -18.19 4.02 6.96
N LYS A 143 -17.56 5.08 7.51
CA LYS A 143 -17.12 6.25 6.75
C LYS A 143 -15.87 6.89 7.36
N MET A 144 -14.99 7.44 6.52
CA MET A 144 -13.78 8.14 6.94
C MET A 144 -13.41 9.24 5.94
N GLU A 145 -13.04 10.42 6.44
CA GLU A 145 -12.41 11.44 5.60
C GLU A 145 -10.89 11.27 5.58
N PHE A 146 -10.27 11.55 4.44
CA PHE A 146 -8.83 11.47 4.28
C PHE A 146 -8.34 12.43 3.20
N TRP A 147 -7.05 12.74 3.22
CA TRP A 147 -6.38 13.55 2.20
C TRP A 147 -5.66 12.67 1.19
N ILE A 148 -5.52 13.17 -0.03
CA ILE A 148 -4.61 12.65 -1.07
C ILE A 148 -3.83 13.81 -1.68
N LEU A 149 -2.64 13.57 -2.23
CA LEU A 149 -2.09 14.44 -3.28
C LEU A 149 -2.57 13.91 -4.62
N ARG A 150 -3.36 14.72 -5.35
CA ARG A 150 -3.93 14.31 -6.63
C ARG A 150 -2.80 14.08 -7.65
N PRO A 151 -2.71 12.93 -8.34
CA PRO A 151 -1.57 12.61 -9.20
C PRO A 151 -1.26 13.65 -10.30
N ASP A 152 -2.30 14.28 -10.87
CA ASP A 152 -2.18 15.20 -12.00
C ASP A 152 -1.63 16.60 -11.65
N THR A 153 -1.75 17.01 -10.39
CA THR A 153 -1.52 18.40 -9.94
C THR A 153 -0.71 18.48 -8.67
N LEU A 154 -0.55 17.35 -7.98
CA LEU A 154 0.11 17.20 -6.70
C LEU A 154 -0.44 18.13 -5.62
N LYS A 155 -1.70 18.57 -5.77
CA LYS A 155 -2.41 19.39 -4.79
C LYS A 155 -3.21 18.50 -3.84
N PRO A 156 -3.27 18.86 -2.54
CA PRO A 156 -4.06 18.11 -1.58
C PRO A 156 -5.55 18.22 -1.90
N HIS A 157 -6.24 17.10 -1.85
CA HIS A 157 -7.69 17.03 -1.94
C HIS A 157 -8.22 16.15 -0.81
N LYS A 158 -9.33 16.59 -0.20
CA LYS A 158 -10.02 15.79 0.82
C LYS A 158 -11.06 14.93 0.14
N LEU A 159 -11.07 13.65 0.50
CA LEU A 159 -12.01 12.64 0.03
C LEU A 159 -12.66 11.96 1.23
N ILE A 160 -13.74 11.25 0.91
CA ILE A 160 -14.49 10.42 1.83
C ILE A 160 -14.38 8.99 1.32
N ALA A 161 -14.01 8.05 2.18
CA ALA A 161 -14.20 6.62 1.98
C ALA A 161 -15.46 6.18 2.71
N GLU A 162 -16.29 5.37 2.05
CA GLU A 162 -17.53 4.83 2.61
C GLU A 162 -17.63 3.34 2.30
N LYS A 163 -17.76 2.53 3.35
CA LYS A 163 -18.01 1.09 3.22
C LYS A 163 -19.37 0.88 2.58
N GLN A 164 -19.37 0.06 1.54
CA GLN A 164 -20.58 -0.45 0.91
C GLN A 164 -20.82 -1.88 1.42
N GLY A 165 -21.57 -2.67 0.65
CA GLY A 165 -21.83 -4.08 0.95
C GLY A 165 -20.56 -4.95 0.94
N VAL A 166 -20.73 -6.14 1.50
CA VAL A 166 -19.80 -7.26 1.33
C VAL A 166 -20.34 -8.14 0.21
N ASP A 167 -19.46 -8.54 -0.70
CA ASP A 167 -19.80 -9.42 -1.81
C ASP A 167 -18.92 -10.67 -1.76
N THR A 168 -19.34 -11.74 -2.42
CA THR A 168 -18.54 -12.95 -2.60
C THR A 168 -18.18 -13.07 -4.07
N MET A 169 -16.89 -13.02 -4.39
CA MET A 169 -16.42 -13.09 -5.77
C MET A 169 -15.15 -13.95 -5.88
N PRO A 170 -14.87 -14.52 -7.06
CA PRO A 170 -13.62 -15.24 -7.29
C PRO A 170 -12.43 -14.26 -7.26
N VAL A 171 -11.47 -14.52 -6.38
CA VAL A 171 -10.18 -13.84 -6.30
C VAL A 171 -9.11 -14.88 -6.64
N LEU A 172 -8.45 -14.70 -7.79
CA LEU A 172 -7.47 -15.68 -8.31
C LEU A 172 -8.04 -17.11 -8.46
N GLY A 173 -9.33 -17.22 -8.77
CA GLY A 173 -10.03 -18.50 -8.97
C GLY A 173 -10.74 -19.03 -7.72
N GLU A 174 -10.43 -18.50 -6.53
CA GLU A 174 -11.01 -18.96 -5.27
C GLU A 174 -12.10 -18.00 -4.76
N PRO A 175 -13.23 -18.49 -4.23
CA PRO A 175 -14.25 -17.63 -3.66
C PRO A 175 -13.73 -16.90 -2.41
N ALA A 176 -13.90 -15.58 -2.36
CA ALA A 176 -13.55 -14.78 -1.20
C ALA A 176 -14.61 -13.72 -0.88
N GLU A 177 -14.82 -13.45 0.40
CA GLU A 177 -15.57 -12.27 0.83
C GLU A 177 -14.74 -11.01 0.58
N VAL A 178 -15.33 -10.04 -0.12
CA VAL A 178 -14.72 -8.76 -0.41
C VAL A 178 -15.55 -7.61 0.15
N GLN A 179 -14.88 -6.69 0.86
CA GLN A 179 -15.45 -5.43 1.29
C GLN A 179 -15.33 -4.41 0.16
N GLN A 180 -16.47 -3.85 -0.25
CA GLN A 180 -16.52 -2.74 -1.19
C GLN A 180 -16.36 -1.41 -0.45
N ILE A 181 -15.52 -0.52 -0.96
CA ILE A 181 -15.29 0.82 -0.41
C ILE A 181 -15.35 1.81 -1.56
N THR A 182 -16.29 2.74 -1.49
CA THR A 182 -16.41 3.83 -2.46
C THR A 182 -15.72 5.07 -1.92
N ILE A 183 -14.97 5.76 -2.77
CA ILE A 183 -14.37 7.05 -2.49
C ILE A 183 -15.02 8.16 -3.31
N SER A 184 -15.18 9.34 -2.71
CA SER A 184 -15.77 10.51 -3.39
C SER A 184 -15.34 11.84 -2.74
N PRO A 185 -15.49 12.98 -3.43
CA PRO A 185 -15.34 14.29 -2.80
C PRO A 185 -16.44 14.53 -1.75
N PRO A 186 -16.18 15.35 -0.72
CA PRO A 186 -17.19 15.72 0.26
C PRO A 186 -18.29 16.61 -0.34
N GLY A 187 -19.48 16.54 0.26
CA GLY A 187 -20.60 17.46 -0.03
C GLY A 187 -21.24 17.26 -1.40
N MET A 188 -21.73 18.36 -1.99
CA MET A 188 -22.51 18.33 -3.24
C MET A 188 -21.72 17.85 -4.47
N LEU A 189 -20.39 17.70 -4.35
CA LEU A 189 -19.53 17.22 -5.43
C LEU A 189 -19.48 15.68 -5.53
N ALA A 190 -19.95 14.96 -4.51
CA ALA A 190 -19.94 13.50 -4.47
C ALA A 190 -20.58 12.81 -5.69
N PRO A 191 -21.70 13.31 -6.26
CA PRO A 191 -22.32 12.67 -7.43
C PRO A 191 -21.51 12.81 -8.74
N PHE A 192 -20.54 13.75 -8.79
CA PHE A 192 -19.81 14.04 -10.02
C PHE A 192 -18.57 13.16 -10.21
N TRP A 193 -18.09 12.53 -9.13
CA TRP A 193 -16.96 11.61 -9.22
C TRP A 193 -17.00 10.64 -8.06
N SER A 194 -16.89 9.36 -8.37
CA SER A 194 -16.64 8.33 -7.38
C SER A 194 -15.81 7.21 -7.99
N ALA A 195 -15.12 6.49 -7.14
CA ALA A 195 -14.43 5.27 -7.52
C ALA A 195 -14.61 4.22 -6.44
N THR A 196 -14.57 2.95 -6.80
CA THR A 196 -14.81 1.83 -5.89
C THR A 196 -13.57 0.93 -5.83
N TYR A 197 -13.26 0.50 -4.62
CA TYR A 197 -12.20 -0.43 -4.28
C TYR A 197 -12.82 -1.68 -3.66
N TRP A 198 -12.29 -2.84 -4.00
CA TRP A 198 -12.64 -4.11 -3.40
C TRP A 198 -11.42 -4.66 -2.68
N PHE A 199 -11.63 -5.06 -1.42
CA PHE A 199 -10.59 -5.65 -0.58
C PHE A 199 -11.07 -6.99 -0.04
N LYS A 200 -10.22 -8.02 -0.07
CA LYS A 200 -10.47 -9.25 0.70
C LYS A 200 -10.68 -8.89 2.18
N LYS A 201 -11.75 -9.39 2.79
CA LYS A 201 -12.04 -9.09 4.21
C LYS A 201 -11.07 -9.75 5.18
N GLU A 202 -10.60 -10.94 4.83
CA GLU A 202 -9.74 -11.76 5.68
C GLU A 202 -8.40 -11.07 6.00
N ASP A 203 -7.74 -10.53 4.98
CA ASP A 203 -6.34 -10.05 5.03
C ASP A 203 -6.17 -8.63 4.46
N GLY A 204 -7.24 -7.99 3.99
CA GLY A 204 -7.22 -6.64 3.46
C GLY A 204 -6.52 -6.53 2.11
N VAL A 205 -6.25 -7.64 1.42
CA VAL A 205 -5.62 -7.60 0.10
C VAL A 205 -6.50 -6.84 -0.87
N PHE A 206 -5.91 -5.88 -1.58
CA PHE A 206 -6.59 -5.13 -2.62
C PHE A 206 -6.82 -6.04 -3.84
N VAL A 207 -8.08 -6.15 -4.26
CA VAL A 207 -8.53 -7.09 -5.31
C VAL A 207 -8.80 -6.35 -6.61
N LYS A 208 -9.59 -5.28 -6.52
CA LYS A 208 -10.10 -4.58 -7.71
C LYS A 208 -10.25 -3.09 -7.42
N TYR A 209 -10.01 -2.27 -8.42
CA TYR A 209 -10.42 -0.87 -8.49
C TYR A 209 -11.21 -0.61 -9.75
N GLU A 210 -12.19 0.27 -9.64
CA GLU A 210 -12.97 0.80 -10.75
C GLU A 210 -13.29 2.26 -10.51
N GLY A 211 -12.91 3.14 -11.43
CA GLY A 211 -13.21 4.56 -11.33
C GLY A 211 -12.80 5.33 -12.58
N PRO A 212 -13.33 6.55 -12.78
CA PRO A 212 -13.00 7.34 -13.96
C PRO A 212 -11.56 7.86 -13.87
N HIS A 213 -10.87 7.90 -15.00
CA HIS A 213 -9.49 8.38 -15.15
C HIS A 213 -9.35 9.89 -14.87
N GLY A 214 -10.47 10.62 -14.84
CA GLY A 214 -10.49 12.08 -14.71
C GLY A 214 -11.90 12.64 -14.47
N PRO A 215 -12.21 13.87 -14.93
CA PRO A 215 -13.53 14.49 -14.75
C PRO A 215 -14.67 13.67 -15.40
N PRO A 216 -15.94 13.99 -15.10
CA PRO A 216 -17.10 13.31 -15.70
C PRO A 216 -16.94 13.08 -17.21
N GLY A 217 -17.18 11.84 -17.67
CA GLY A 217 -17.03 11.44 -19.07
C GLY A 217 -15.64 10.93 -19.48
N SER A 218 -14.68 10.90 -18.55
CA SER A 218 -13.35 10.30 -18.80
C SER A 218 -13.41 8.77 -18.90
N PRO A 219 -12.43 8.13 -19.57
CA PRO A 219 -12.27 6.68 -19.61
C PRO A 219 -12.34 6.03 -18.24
N MET A 220 -12.89 4.81 -18.17
CA MET A 220 -12.88 4.03 -16.94
C MET A 220 -11.53 3.35 -16.77
N VAL A 221 -10.97 3.49 -15.58
CA VAL A 221 -9.77 2.77 -15.15
C VAL A 221 -10.22 1.55 -14.35
N MET A 222 -9.69 0.40 -14.72
CA MET A 222 -9.85 -0.83 -13.97
C MET A 222 -8.48 -1.34 -13.55
N VAL A 223 -8.33 -1.74 -12.30
CA VAL A 223 -7.14 -2.45 -11.82
C VAL A 223 -7.62 -3.75 -11.19
N ASN A 224 -7.02 -4.88 -11.56
CA ASN A 224 -7.42 -6.20 -11.04
C ASN A 224 -6.19 -6.96 -10.59
N LEU A 225 -6.30 -7.65 -9.45
CA LEU A 225 -5.32 -8.60 -8.96
C LEU A 225 -5.23 -9.78 -9.94
N VAL A 226 -4.03 -10.06 -10.44
CA VAL A 226 -3.76 -11.15 -11.39
C VAL A 226 -2.73 -12.16 -10.89
N GLY A 227 -2.06 -11.89 -9.77
CA GLY A 227 -1.20 -12.89 -9.14
C GLY A 227 -0.58 -12.45 -7.82
N VAL A 228 -0.06 -13.45 -7.09
CA VAL A 228 0.81 -13.31 -5.92
C VAL A 228 2.15 -13.94 -6.30
N MET A 229 3.26 -13.39 -5.81
CA MET A 229 4.62 -13.89 -6.08
C MET A 229 5.33 -14.34 -4.81
#